data_AF-E9J0A4-F1
#
_entry.id   AF-E9J0A4-F1
#
_cell.length_a   1.000
_cell.length_b   1.000
_cell.length_c   1.000
_cell.angle_alpha   90.00
_cell.angle_beta   90.00
_cell.angle_gamma   90.00
#
_symmetry.space_group_name_H-M   'P 1'
#
loop_
_entity.id
_entity.type
_entity.pdbx_description
1 polymer ?
#
loop_
_entity_poly.entity_id
_entity_poly.type
_entity_poly.pdbx_seq_one_letter_code
_entity_poly.pdbx_strand_id
1 'polypeptide(L)'
;MINPENVKKGISVSITFSAIHFPNLIAKKDYEKLDSEWRLLKNIKIRNFSDNGEEFWVSVLKEKYSNDTPMFGKVSKFVIQLCSLSHSFANVEKRFSQINLIKTDSRNLILSATLFGLLHTKEYLNGKNCYILPITKELLKLHFNEMYKRNKDYEILTDSKTSETEDLKKYE
;
A
#
# COMPACT_ATOMS: atom_id res chain seq x y z
N MET A 1 7.67 17.89 5.66
CA MET A 1 6.82 19.11 5.65
C MET A 1 5.54 18.96 6.46
N ILE A 2 4.87 17.79 6.45
CA ILE A 2 3.54 17.58 7.06
C ILE A 2 3.60 16.79 8.39
N ASN A 3 4.80 16.61 8.93
CA ASN A 3 4.99 16.02 10.24
C ASN A 3 4.30 16.93 11.31
N PRO A 4 3.53 16.37 12.26
CA PRO A 4 2.88 17.12 13.34
C PRO A 4 3.76 18.19 13.99
N GLU A 5 5.05 17.90 14.21
CA GLU A 5 5.99 18.87 14.79
C GLU A 5 6.23 20.09 13.90
N ASN A 6 6.29 19.91 12.59
CA ASN A 6 6.51 20.99 11.62
C ASN A 6 5.26 21.84 11.42
N VAL A 7 4.07 21.24 11.57
CA VAL A 7 2.80 21.97 11.59
C VAL A 7 2.71 22.83 12.85
N LYS A 8 3.10 22.28 14.01
CA LYS A 8 3.14 22.98 15.30
C LYS A 8 4.12 24.16 15.31
N LYS A 9 5.29 23.99 14.71
CA LYS A 9 6.31 25.06 14.64
C LYS A 9 5.96 26.15 13.61
N GLY A 10 4.88 25.99 12.82
CA GLY A 10 4.44 26.98 11.86
C GLY A 10 5.42 27.24 10.70
N ILE A 11 6.38 26.32 10.48
CA ILE A 11 7.52 26.53 9.57
C ILE A 11 7.08 26.67 8.10
N SER A 12 5.94 26.06 7.74
CA SER A 12 5.39 26.14 6.38
C SER A 12 4.34 27.25 6.26
N VAL A 13 4.66 28.22 5.40
CA VAL A 13 3.84 29.41 5.15
C VAL A 13 2.50 29.02 4.50
N SER A 14 2.54 28.14 3.50
CA SER A 14 1.37 27.66 2.76
C SER A 14 1.51 26.20 2.34
N ILE A 15 0.42 25.43 2.44
CA ILE A 15 0.33 24.05 1.92
C ILE A 15 0.03 24.02 0.41
N THR A 16 -0.40 25.15 -0.15
CA THR A 16 -0.79 25.26 -1.57
C THR A 16 0.36 24.97 -2.52
N PHE A 17 1.60 25.29 -2.13
CA PHE A 17 2.79 24.96 -2.94
C PHE A 17 2.90 23.45 -3.18
N SER A 18 2.66 22.63 -2.15
CA SER A 18 2.60 21.17 -2.32
C SER A 18 1.38 20.74 -3.13
N ALA A 19 0.22 21.37 -2.92
CA ALA A 19 -1.01 21.05 -3.65
C ALA A 19 -0.88 21.21 -5.17
N ILE A 20 -0.10 22.21 -5.64
CA ILE A 20 0.15 22.46 -7.07
C ILE A 20 0.76 21.24 -7.77
N HIS A 21 1.62 20.49 -7.09
CA HIS A 21 2.26 19.30 -7.65
C HIS A 21 1.34 18.07 -7.70
N PHE A 22 0.18 18.11 -7.06
CA PHE A 22 -0.76 16.98 -6.98
C PHE A 22 -2.18 17.37 -7.46
N PRO A 23 -2.36 17.71 -8.75
CA PRO A 23 -3.65 18.14 -9.29
C PRO A 23 -4.74 17.05 -9.22
N ASN A 24 -4.34 15.78 -9.14
CA ASN A 24 -5.25 14.64 -8.98
C ASN A 24 -5.82 14.52 -7.55
N LEU A 25 -5.14 15.07 -6.55
CA LEU A 25 -5.57 15.00 -5.15
C LEU A 25 -6.49 16.17 -4.77
N ILE A 26 -6.26 17.34 -5.37
CA ILE A 26 -7.03 18.54 -5.07
C ILE A 26 -7.18 19.45 -6.29
N ALA A 27 -8.41 19.86 -6.56
CA ALA A 27 -8.72 20.77 -7.66
C ALA A 27 -8.29 22.21 -7.31
N LYS A 28 -7.85 22.97 -8.32
CA LYS A 28 -7.43 24.37 -8.17
C LYS A 28 -8.47 25.27 -7.48
N LYS A 29 -9.77 24.99 -7.69
CA LYS A 29 -10.89 25.69 -7.05
C LYS A 29 -10.89 25.60 -5.52
N ASP A 30 -10.25 24.57 -4.95
CA ASP A 30 -10.23 24.31 -3.51
C ASP A 30 -8.95 24.83 -2.83
N TYR A 31 -8.01 25.46 -3.56
CA TYR A 31 -6.73 25.91 -3.01
C TYR A 31 -6.88 27.00 -1.95
N GLU A 32 -7.80 27.94 -2.15
CA GLU A 32 -8.06 29.00 -1.17
C GLU A 32 -8.63 28.42 0.13
N LYS A 33 -9.55 27.47 0.01
CA LYS A 33 -10.14 26.78 1.15
C LYS A 33 -9.11 25.92 1.89
N LEU A 34 -8.23 25.25 1.14
CA LEU A 34 -7.11 24.49 1.70
C LEU A 34 -6.16 25.38 2.50
N ASP A 35 -5.75 26.54 1.96
CA ASP A 35 -4.80 27.42 2.63
C ASP A 35 -5.40 28.09 3.86
N SER A 36 -6.68 28.46 3.81
CA SER A 36 -7.41 29.02 4.95
C SER A 36 -7.57 28.02 6.08
N GLU A 37 -7.98 26.77 5.79
CA GLU A 37 -8.01 25.67 6.76
C GLU A 37 -6.61 25.41 7.35
N TRP A 38 -5.54 25.48 6.54
CA TRP A 38 -4.16 25.27 6.99
C TRP A 38 -3.68 26.36 7.95
N ARG A 39 -4.02 27.63 7.67
CA ARG A 39 -3.71 28.74 8.58
C ARG A 39 -4.50 28.64 9.88
N LEU A 40 -5.76 28.26 9.80
CA LEU A 40 -6.62 28.05 10.96
C LEU A 40 -6.07 26.93 11.87
N LEU A 41 -5.61 25.83 11.28
CA LEU A 41 -5.03 24.70 11.99
C LEU A 41 -3.81 25.11 12.84
N LYS A 42 -2.96 26.01 12.32
CA LYS A 42 -1.78 26.52 13.04
C LYS A 42 -2.14 27.34 14.28
N ASN A 43 -3.30 28.00 14.26
CA ASN A 43 -3.73 28.89 15.33
C ASN A 43 -4.52 28.18 16.44
N ILE A 44 -4.94 26.93 16.20
CA ILE A 44 -5.76 26.18 17.15
C ILE A 44 -4.91 25.17 17.91
N LYS A 45 -5.06 25.18 19.23
CA LYS A 45 -4.52 24.14 20.10
C LYS A 45 -5.43 22.91 20.03
N ILE A 46 -5.11 21.97 19.15
CA ILE A 46 -5.76 20.64 19.12
C ILE A 46 -5.53 19.97 20.49
N ARG A 47 -6.53 19.32 21.07
CA ARG A 47 -6.41 18.80 22.46
C ARG A 47 -5.82 17.38 22.51
N ASN A 48 -5.95 16.61 21.44
CA ASN A 48 -5.55 15.21 21.35
C ASN A 48 -4.40 15.04 20.34
N PHE A 49 -3.17 15.20 20.82
CA PHE A 49 -1.97 14.98 20.02
C PHE A 49 -1.45 13.56 20.23
N SER A 50 -1.29 12.83 19.12
CA SER A 50 -0.44 11.65 19.06
C SER A 50 0.83 12.03 18.31
N ASP A 51 1.97 11.48 18.74
CA ASP A 51 3.24 11.61 18.02
C ASP A 51 3.22 10.86 16.68
N ASN A 52 2.29 9.92 16.53
CA ASN A 52 2.02 9.24 15.27
C ASN A 52 1.31 10.21 14.31
N GLY A 53 1.97 10.50 13.18
CA GLY A 53 1.45 11.39 12.14
C GLY A 53 0.09 10.96 11.58
N GLU A 54 -0.16 9.66 11.43
CA GLU A 54 -1.44 9.15 10.94
C GLU A 54 -2.58 9.43 11.92
N GLU A 55 -2.37 9.10 13.20
CA GLU A 55 -3.34 9.32 14.26
C GLU A 55 -3.64 10.81 14.46
N PHE A 56 -2.61 11.67 14.30
CA PHE A 56 -2.77 13.11 14.31
C PHE A 56 -3.70 13.59 13.19
N TRP A 57 -3.48 13.19 11.93
CA TRP A 57 -4.34 13.64 10.83
C TRP A 57 -5.76 13.06 10.92
N VAL A 58 -5.91 11.88 11.50
CA VAL A 58 -7.21 11.29 11.82
C VAL A 58 -7.93 12.09 12.92
N SER A 59 -7.22 12.59 13.94
CA SER A 59 -7.83 13.42 14.98
C SER A 59 -8.24 14.79 14.42
N VAL A 60 -7.39 15.42 13.61
CA VAL A 60 -7.70 16.69 12.93
C VAL A 60 -8.91 16.56 11.99
N LEU A 61 -9.07 15.42 11.31
CA LEU A 61 -10.25 15.16 10.48
C LEU A 61 -11.54 15.03 11.30
N LYS A 62 -11.45 14.52 12.53
CA LYS A 62 -12.59 14.34 13.44
C LYS A 62 -13.02 15.64 14.13
N GLU A 63 -12.19 16.68 14.10
CA GLU A 63 -12.56 17.99 14.63
C GLU A 63 -13.66 18.62 13.77
N LYS A 64 -14.73 19.03 14.46
CA LYS A 64 -15.93 19.60 13.85
C LYS A 64 -16.29 20.92 14.53
N TYR A 65 -16.91 21.81 13.76
CA TYR A 65 -17.58 22.97 14.32
C TYR A 65 -18.79 22.55 15.16
N SER A 66 -19.32 23.47 15.98
CA SER A 66 -20.54 23.26 16.78
C SER A 66 -21.76 22.87 15.94
N ASN A 67 -21.72 23.11 14.62
CA ASN A 67 -22.77 22.77 13.66
C ASN A 67 -22.55 21.37 13.01
N ASP A 68 -21.68 20.53 13.60
CA ASP A 68 -21.30 19.20 13.12
C ASP A 68 -20.60 19.14 11.74
N THR A 69 -20.23 20.30 11.18
CA THR A 69 -19.47 20.40 9.93
C THR A 69 -17.96 20.20 10.18
N PRO A 70 -17.25 19.47 9.29
CA PRO A 70 -15.82 19.20 9.48
C PRO A 70 -15.00 20.49 9.42
N MET A 71 -14.14 20.70 10.43
CA MET A 71 -13.38 21.93 10.59
C MET A 71 -12.20 22.05 9.61
N PHE A 72 -11.53 20.92 9.36
CA PHE A 72 -10.33 20.82 8.52
C PHE A 72 -10.49 19.78 7.41
N GLY A 73 -11.66 19.75 6.78
CA GLY A 73 -12.05 18.67 5.87
C GLY A 73 -11.20 18.58 4.60
N LYS A 74 -10.76 19.70 4.02
CA LYS A 74 -9.94 19.71 2.79
C LYS A 74 -8.47 19.43 3.11
N VAL A 75 -7.93 20.09 4.13
CA VAL A 75 -6.53 19.87 4.56
C VAL A 75 -6.30 18.42 4.99
N SER A 76 -7.16 17.89 5.85
CA SER A 76 -6.97 16.53 6.37
C SER A 76 -7.05 15.48 5.26
N LYS A 77 -8.01 15.63 4.34
CA LYS A 77 -8.13 14.72 3.19
C LYS A 77 -6.90 14.77 2.28
N PHE A 78 -6.46 15.97 1.92
CA PHE A 78 -5.28 16.15 1.08
C PHE A 78 -4.04 15.53 1.71
N VAL A 79 -3.82 15.78 3.00
CA VAL A 79 -2.66 15.25 3.72
C VAL A 79 -2.71 13.73 3.86
N ILE A 80 -3.86 13.16 4.24
CA ILE A 80 -4.01 11.69 4.36
C ILE A 80 -3.74 11.02 3.01
N GLN A 81 -4.28 11.57 1.92
CA GLN A 81 -4.00 11.08 0.57
C GLN A 81 -2.51 11.18 0.21
N LEU A 82 -1.87 12.30 0.54
CA LEU A 82 -0.44 12.50 0.29
C LEU A 82 0.43 11.52 1.10
N CYS A 83 0.09 11.28 2.37
CA CYS A 83 0.76 10.27 3.21
C CYS A 83 0.59 8.86 2.63
N SER A 84 -0.60 8.51 2.10
CA SER A 84 -0.83 7.20 1.48
C SER A 84 0.04 6.94 0.25
N LEU A 85 0.43 7.99 -0.49
CA LEU A 85 1.38 7.88 -1.59
C LEU A 85 2.78 7.53 -1.09
N SER A 86 3.27 8.21 -0.04
CA SER A 86 4.61 7.97 0.48
C SER A 86 4.80 6.58 1.10
N HIS A 87 3.78 6.07 1.80
CA HIS A 87 3.82 4.72 2.36
C HIS A 87 3.82 3.61 1.30
N SER A 88 3.36 3.89 0.09
CA SER A 88 3.37 2.90 -0.99
C SER A 88 4.79 2.41 -1.30
N PHE A 89 5.81 3.27 -1.23
CA PHE A 89 7.20 2.89 -1.51
C PHE A 89 7.77 1.92 -0.47
N ALA A 90 7.65 2.25 0.83
CA ALA A 90 8.10 1.36 1.91
C ALA A 90 7.32 0.03 1.91
N ASN A 91 6.02 0.08 1.61
CA ASN A 91 5.21 -1.13 1.48
C ASN A 91 5.65 -1.97 0.28
N VAL A 92 6.00 -1.34 -0.85
CA VAL A 92 6.54 -2.02 -2.03
C VAL A 92 7.91 -2.65 -1.72
N GLU A 93 8.81 -1.97 -1.03
CA GLU A 93 10.09 -2.56 -0.58
C GLU A 93 9.88 -3.76 0.36
N LYS A 94 8.93 -3.64 1.31
CA LYS A 94 8.53 -4.75 2.17
C LYS A 94 8.00 -5.93 1.35
N ARG A 95 7.21 -5.67 0.31
CA ARG A 95 6.72 -6.71 -0.63
C ARG A 95 7.87 -7.35 -1.41
N PHE A 96 8.79 -6.55 -1.94
CA PHE A 96 9.96 -7.07 -2.65
C PHE A 96 10.86 -7.90 -1.74
N SER A 97 11.08 -7.47 -0.50
CA SER A 97 11.80 -8.26 0.51
C SER A 97 11.09 -9.60 0.78
N GLN A 98 9.76 -9.59 0.93
CA GLN A 98 8.99 -10.84 1.09
C GLN A 98 9.11 -11.76 -0.13
N ILE A 99 9.07 -11.21 -1.34
CA ILE A 99 9.27 -11.98 -2.57
C ILE A 99 10.68 -12.55 -2.62
N ASN A 100 11.69 -11.78 -2.23
CA ASN A 100 13.08 -12.23 -2.17
C ASN A 100 13.29 -13.35 -1.14
N LEU A 101 12.57 -13.32 -0.01
CA LEU A 101 12.58 -14.42 0.96
C LEU A 101 11.91 -15.69 0.42
N ILE A 102 10.90 -15.55 -0.43
CA ILE A 102 10.22 -16.70 -1.07
C ILE A 102 11.09 -17.28 -2.19
N LYS A 103 11.73 -16.40 -2.98
CA LYS A 103 12.70 -16.74 -4.01
C LYS A 103 14.09 -16.91 -3.40
N THR A 104 14.35 -18.07 -2.81
CA THR A 104 15.71 -18.43 -2.38
C THR A 104 16.58 -18.76 -3.60
N ASP A 105 17.90 -18.74 -3.44
CA ASP A 105 18.85 -19.09 -4.52
C ASP A 105 18.57 -20.46 -5.15
N SER A 106 18.03 -21.41 -4.37
CA SER A 106 17.60 -22.74 -4.83
C SER A 106 16.18 -22.81 -5.41
N ARG A 107 15.33 -21.79 -5.20
CA ARG A 107 13.92 -21.73 -5.65
C ARG A 107 13.67 -20.52 -6.55
N ASN A 108 14.53 -20.32 -7.55
CA ASN A 108 14.46 -19.15 -8.41
C ASN A 108 13.44 -19.25 -9.56
N LEU A 109 12.88 -20.44 -9.81
CA LEU A 109 11.92 -20.73 -10.88
C LEU A 109 10.51 -21.04 -10.33
N ILE A 110 9.94 -20.09 -9.57
CA ILE A 110 8.56 -20.18 -9.11
C ILE A 110 7.66 -19.45 -10.12
N LEU A 111 6.63 -20.13 -10.61
CA LEU A 111 5.59 -19.52 -11.45
C LEU A 111 4.92 -18.36 -10.71
N SER A 112 4.64 -17.26 -11.41
CA SER A 112 4.02 -16.07 -10.83
C SER A 112 2.72 -16.38 -10.08
N ALA A 113 1.87 -17.27 -10.62
CA ALA A 113 0.63 -17.69 -9.95
C ALA A 113 0.89 -18.32 -8.57
N THR A 114 1.90 -19.20 -8.48
CA THR A 114 2.33 -19.83 -7.23
C THR A 114 2.92 -18.80 -6.25
N LEU A 115 3.71 -17.85 -6.76
CA LEU A 115 4.26 -16.75 -5.95
C LEU A 115 3.15 -15.89 -5.33
N PHE A 116 2.12 -15.52 -6.11
CA PHE A 116 0.95 -14.80 -5.61
C PHE A 116 0.20 -15.62 -4.56
N GLY A 117 -0.01 -16.92 -4.79
CA GLY A 117 -0.64 -17.82 -3.84
C GLY A 117 0.11 -17.88 -2.49
N LEU A 118 1.45 -17.99 -2.52
CA LEU A 118 2.27 -17.95 -1.31
C LEU A 118 2.18 -16.60 -0.60
N LEU A 119 2.21 -15.49 -1.35
CA LEU A 119 2.11 -14.16 -0.78
C LEU A 119 0.77 -13.95 -0.08
N HIS A 120 -0.34 -14.31 -0.74
CA HIS A 120 -1.68 -14.24 -0.15
C HIS A 120 -1.83 -15.13 1.07
N THR A 121 -1.28 -16.35 1.03
CA THR A 121 -1.31 -17.26 2.18
C THR A 121 -0.54 -16.67 3.37
N LYS A 122 0.63 -16.08 3.12
CA LYS A 122 1.45 -15.43 4.15
C LYS A 122 0.74 -14.20 4.76
N GLU A 123 0.07 -13.41 3.94
CA GLU A 123 -0.76 -12.29 4.41
C GLU A 123 -1.96 -12.77 5.22
N TYR A 124 -2.63 -13.81 4.76
CA TYR A 124 -3.80 -14.36 5.43
C TYR A 124 -3.45 -14.93 6.81
N LEU A 125 -2.27 -15.55 6.92
CA LEU A 125 -1.75 -16.02 8.21
C LEU A 125 -1.33 -14.86 9.13
N ASN A 126 -0.81 -13.75 8.59
CA ASN A 126 -0.41 -12.54 9.34
C ASN A 126 0.26 -12.79 10.72
N GLY A 127 1.20 -13.74 10.81
CA GLY A 127 1.89 -14.09 12.05
C GLY A 127 1.12 -15.00 13.01
N LYS A 128 -0.07 -15.47 12.64
CA LYS A 128 -0.79 -16.55 13.32
C LYS A 128 -0.18 -17.89 12.95
N ASN A 129 -0.24 -18.82 13.91
CA ASN A 129 0.17 -20.19 13.66
C ASN A 129 -0.83 -20.89 12.72
N CYS A 130 -0.30 -21.76 11.85
CA CYS A 130 -1.08 -22.50 10.85
C CYS A 130 -2.20 -23.38 11.44
N TYR A 131 -2.10 -23.75 12.72
CA TYR A 131 -3.09 -24.57 13.42
C TYR A 131 -4.23 -23.76 14.06
N ILE A 132 -4.15 -22.43 14.12
CA ILE A 132 -5.21 -21.54 14.66
C ILE A 132 -5.80 -20.71 13.51
N LEU A 133 -6.14 -21.37 12.41
CA LEU A 133 -6.72 -20.73 11.25
C LEU A 133 -8.22 -21.04 11.17
N PRO A 134 -9.12 -20.05 11.38
CA PRO A 134 -10.54 -20.26 11.16
C PRO A 134 -10.82 -20.31 9.66
N ILE A 135 -10.93 -21.52 9.11
CA ILE A 135 -11.28 -21.73 7.70
C ILE A 135 -12.77 -21.42 7.51
N THR A 136 -13.07 -20.44 6.66
CA THR A 136 -14.46 -20.11 6.33
C THR A 136 -15.06 -21.18 5.42
N LYS A 137 -16.39 -21.39 5.53
CA LYS A 137 -17.11 -22.32 4.64
C LYS A 137 -16.98 -21.95 3.16
N GLU A 138 -16.80 -20.66 2.87
CA GLU A 138 -16.55 -20.14 1.52
C GLU A 138 -15.19 -20.60 0.99
N LEU A 139 -14.13 -20.56 1.82
CA LEU A 139 -12.81 -21.05 1.43
C LEU A 139 -12.83 -22.56 1.16
N LEU A 140 -13.58 -23.34 1.96
CA LEU A 140 -13.76 -24.79 1.72
C LEU A 140 -14.46 -25.10 0.39
N LYS A 141 -15.43 -24.27 -0.02
CA LYS A 141 -16.10 -24.46 -1.32
C LYS A 141 -15.16 -24.30 -2.51
N LEU A 142 -14.07 -23.55 -2.35
CA LEU A 142 -13.05 -23.37 -3.39
C LEU A 142 -12.14 -24.61 -3.53
N HIS A 143 -12.14 -25.52 -2.55
CA HIS A 143 -11.41 -26.78 -2.62
C HIS A 143 -12.29 -27.87 -3.25
N PHE A 144 -12.35 -27.91 -4.58
CA PHE A 144 -13.06 -28.93 -5.35
C PHE A 144 -12.12 -29.72 -6.27
N ASN A 145 -12.56 -30.91 -6.69
CA ASN A 145 -11.74 -31.90 -7.40
C ASN A 145 -11.08 -31.37 -8.69
N GLU A 146 -11.68 -30.36 -9.33
CA GLU A 146 -11.09 -29.70 -10.51
C GLU A 146 -9.72 -29.06 -10.23
N MET A 147 -9.40 -28.70 -8.98
CA MET A 147 -8.09 -28.16 -8.60
C MET A 147 -6.93 -29.12 -8.93
N TYR A 148 -7.19 -30.43 -8.91
CA TYR A 148 -6.20 -31.46 -9.20
C TYR A 148 -6.20 -31.90 -10.65
N LYS A 149 -7.11 -31.35 -11.47
CA LYS A 149 -7.10 -31.63 -12.91
C LYS A 149 -5.91 -30.93 -13.53
N ARG A 150 -5.01 -31.73 -14.10
CA ARG A 150 -3.82 -31.24 -14.79
C ARG A 150 -4.26 -30.49 -16.05
N ASN A 151 -4.11 -29.17 -16.05
CA ASN A 151 -4.35 -28.36 -17.24
C ASN A 151 -3.21 -28.60 -18.25
N LYS A 152 -3.55 -29.01 -19.48
CA LYS A 152 -2.59 -29.30 -20.55
C LYS A 152 -1.84 -28.05 -21.03
N ASP A 153 -2.32 -26.86 -20.66
CA ASP A 153 -1.74 -25.57 -21.09
C ASP A 153 -0.34 -25.29 -20.51
N TYR A 154 0.10 -26.06 -19.51
CA TYR A 154 1.42 -25.89 -18.88
C TYR A 154 2.56 -26.64 -19.59
N GLU A 155 2.27 -27.57 -20.51
CA GLU A 155 3.32 -28.31 -21.26
C GLU A 155 3.99 -27.44 -22.33
N ILE A 156 3.29 -26.43 -22.87
CA ILE A 156 3.80 -25.57 -23.96
C ILE A 156 4.95 -24.64 -23.49
N LEU A 157 5.01 -24.31 -22.20
CA LEU A 157 6.04 -23.42 -21.64
C LEU A 157 7.31 -24.16 -21.20
N THR A 158 7.25 -25.48 -21.01
CA THR A 158 8.43 -26.29 -20.64
C THR A 158 9.15 -26.87 -21.84
N ASP A 159 8.46 -27.05 -22.98
CA ASP A 159 9.05 -27.70 -24.15
C ASP A 159 9.76 -26.73 -25.12
N SER A 160 9.57 -25.42 -24.97
CA SER A 160 10.20 -24.41 -25.82
C SER A 160 11.65 -24.03 -25.42
N LYS A 161 12.21 -24.62 -24.34
CA LYS A 161 13.60 -24.38 -23.92
C LYS A 161 14.55 -25.58 -24.07
N THR A 162 14.05 -26.74 -24.50
CA THR A 162 14.85 -27.96 -24.52
C THR A 162 15.43 -28.30 -25.90
N SER A 163 15.18 -27.50 -26.94
CA SER A 163 15.65 -27.78 -28.31
C SER A 163 16.82 -26.93 -28.82
N GLU A 164 17.38 -26.00 -28.03
CA GLU A 164 18.42 -25.08 -28.53
C GLU A 164 19.84 -25.31 -27.96
N THR A 165 20.08 -26.36 -27.17
CA THR A 165 21.42 -26.61 -26.59
C THR A 165 22.17 -27.85 -27.11
N GLU A 166 21.65 -28.61 -28.08
CA GLU A 166 22.34 -29.82 -28.57
C GLU A 166 23.23 -29.62 -29.82
N ASP A 167 23.14 -28.48 -30.52
CA ASP A 167 23.87 -28.29 -31.80
C ASP A 167 25.24 -27.57 -31.71
N LEU A 168 25.74 -27.23 -30.52
CA LEU A 168 27.02 -26.51 -30.35
C LEU A 168 28.20 -27.35 -29.81
N LYS A 169 28.08 -28.69 -29.76
CA LYS A 169 29.18 -29.59 -29.31
C LYS A 169 29.75 -30.49 -30.41
N LYS A 170 29.81 -30.02 -31.66
CA LYS A 170 30.35 -30.84 -32.76
C LYS A 170 31.34 -30.10 -33.67
N TYR A 171 32.29 -29.35 -33.10
CA TYR A 171 33.56 -29.02 -33.77
C TYR A 171 34.64 -28.78 -32.70
N GLU A 172 35.22 -29.87 -32.19
CA GLU A 172 36.61 -29.95 -31.73
C GLU A 172 37.27 -31.11 -32.47
#